data_AF-A0AAE7JSL6-F1
#
_entry.id   AF-A0AAE7JSL6-F1
#
_cell.length_a   1.000
_cell.length_b   1.000
_cell.length_c   1.000
_cell.angle_alpha   90.00
_cell.angle_beta   90.00
_cell.angle_gamma   90.00
#
_symmetry.space_group_name_H-M   'P 1'
#
loop_
_entity.id
_entity.type
_entity.pdbx_description
1 polymer ?
#
loop_
_entity_poly.entity_id
_entity_poly.type
_entity_poly.pdbx_seq_one_letter_code
_entity_poly.pdbx_strand_id
1 'polypeptide(L)'
;MINIVVVSHSAQLAQGVEQLARQMMRGEGCKLVLAAGVDDELHPIGTDAVKVMEAIESVADGEGIVVLMDLGSALLSAETALELLDPEVAAKVVLCAAPLVEGTLAAVVAANAGGSLEQVLAEAQGALQAKQAQLGEEIPASKPLNLPLSQGKSLSWTVQNPHGLHARPAARLAEALAPFAAELVLEKHGQCANPRSLNQLALLQVRHGDTIRLIADGAQADEALAAFKALAEQHFGETVSEQQLPSLHGIPVEESVSSGPIFQVSSFWPQTEERQLGADDVLNEQQRLRIALQQTLDDLNRLADRTGNLIGKPQAAIFGAHSMLLDDPDLQQAAFTRIAQQQCSAELAWRQELEQIAADYRALDDEYLQARELDVRDMLRRTLSHLSRQPIPAIVLNEPAILVMDELMPSDVVMLDRRMVLGICLSGGNALSHTAILAKAMGIPMVVGMSECKSKTRSGQKAMLDAARGTLQLSH
;
A
#
# COMPACT_ATOMS: atom_id res chain seq x y z
N MET A 1 14.38 37.13 -6.98
CA MET A 1 13.75 35.78 -7.01
C MET A 1 14.69 34.81 -7.71
N ILE A 2 14.89 33.62 -7.15
CA ILE A 2 15.72 32.56 -7.74
C ILE A 2 14.80 31.50 -8.34
N ASN A 3 14.98 31.18 -9.62
CA ASN A 3 14.20 30.17 -10.34
C ASN A 3 15.02 28.89 -10.54
N ILE A 4 14.33 27.77 -10.77
CA ILE A 4 14.94 26.45 -10.83
C ILE A 4 14.57 25.75 -12.13
N VAL A 5 15.57 25.19 -12.81
CA VAL A 5 15.41 24.32 -13.98
C VAL A 5 15.93 22.93 -13.66
N VAL A 6 15.10 21.91 -13.89
CA VAL A 6 15.48 20.50 -13.75
C VAL A 6 15.73 19.92 -15.13
N VAL A 7 16.96 19.45 -15.34
CA VAL A 7 17.40 18.78 -16.56
C VAL A 7 17.52 17.29 -16.29
N SER A 8 16.81 16.46 -17.06
CA SER A 8 16.87 15.00 -16.87
C SER A 8 16.75 14.25 -18.18
N HIS A 9 17.33 13.06 -18.22
CA HIS A 9 17.16 12.13 -19.33
C HIS A 9 15.73 11.59 -19.43
N SER A 10 15.01 11.53 -18.31
CA SER A 10 13.68 10.94 -18.24
C SER A 10 12.66 12.00 -17.89
N ALA A 11 11.70 12.23 -18.80
CA ALA A 11 10.56 13.10 -18.54
C ALA A 11 9.75 12.63 -17.32
N GLN A 12 9.59 11.30 -17.14
CA GLN A 12 8.90 10.74 -15.98
C GLN A 12 9.64 11.02 -14.66
N LEU A 13 10.98 10.94 -14.66
CA LEU A 13 11.78 11.26 -13.49
C LEU A 13 11.65 12.75 -13.14
N ALA A 14 11.80 13.64 -14.12
CA ALA A 14 11.65 15.08 -13.93
C ALA A 14 10.25 15.46 -13.41
N GLN A 15 9.20 14.85 -13.96
CA GLN A 15 7.82 15.01 -13.49
C GLN A 15 7.63 14.51 -12.05
N GLY A 16 8.25 13.37 -11.71
CA GLY A 16 8.24 12.88 -10.33
C GLY A 16 8.93 13.83 -9.36
N VAL A 17 10.08 14.39 -9.74
CA VAL A 17 10.79 15.42 -8.96
C VAL A 17 9.93 16.68 -8.81
N GLU A 18 9.30 17.13 -9.90
CA GLU A 18 8.38 18.27 -9.89
C GLU A 18 7.20 18.05 -8.94
N GLN A 19 6.58 16.86 -8.99
CA GLN A 19 5.46 16.51 -8.13
C GLN A 19 5.87 16.55 -6.65
N LEU A 20 7.06 16.06 -6.32
CA LEU A 20 7.60 16.15 -4.96
C LEU A 20 7.88 17.59 -4.55
N ALA A 21 8.53 18.37 -5.43
CA ALA A 21 8.85 19.76 -5.19
C ALA A 21 7.60 20.61 -4.96
N ARG A 22 6.57 20.45 -5.80
CA ARG A 22 5.29 21.17 -5.69
C ARG A 22 4.59 20.95 -4.36
N GLN A 23 4.75 19.79 -3.72
CA GLN A 23 4.20 19.55 -2.39
C GLN A 23 4.90 20.36 -1.28
N MET A 24 6.11 20.84 -1.54
CA MET A 24 6.90 21.68 -0.65
C MET A 24 6.67 23.18 -0.89
N MET A 25 5.98 23.56 -1.96
CA MET A 25 5.68 24.96 -2.32
C MET A 25 4.27 25.32 -1.87
N ARG A 26 4.10 26.46 -1.17
CA ARG A 26 2.78 27.06 -0.91
C ARG A 26 2.59 28.46 -1.50
N GLY A 27 3.63 29.02 -2.11
CA GLY A 27 3.60 30.32 -2.78
C GLY A 27 4.30 30.31 -4.13
N GLU A 28 4.30 31.47 -4.79
CA GLU A 28 4.94 31.71 -6.09
C GLU A 28 6.36 32.29 -5.93
N GLY A 29 7.05 31.94 -4.83
CA GLY A 29 8.37 32.48 -4.49
C GLY A 29 9.52 31.99 -5.38
N CYS A 30 9.25 31.00 -6.23
CA CYS A 30 10.19 30.43 -7.20
C CYS A 30 9.40 29.75 -8.33
N LYS A 31 9.88 29.86 -9.56
CA LYS A 31 9.41 29.04 -10.68
C LYS A 31 10.27 27.79 -10.83
N LEU A 32 9.62 26.63 -10.99
CA LEU A 32 10.25 25.35 -11.31
C LEU A 32 9.85 24.94 -12.73
N VAL A 33 10.82 24.75 -13.62
CA VAL A 33 10.60 24.33 -15.01
C VAL A 33 11.43 23.08 -15.33
N LEU A 34 10.90 22.23 -16.20
CA LEU A 34 11.52 20.97 -16.59
C LEU A 34 12.05 21.03 -18.02
N ALA A 35 13.24 20.50 -18.24
CA ALA A 35 13.79 20.19 -19.55
C ALA A 35 14.23 18.73 -19.55
N ALA A 36 13.36 17.82 -20.00
CA ALA A 36 13.63 16.40 -19.87
C ALA A 36 13.11 15.54 -21.03
N GLY A 37 13.86 14.47 -21.32
CA GLY A 37 13.59 13.57 -22.43
C GLY A 37 13.85 14.20 -23.81
N VAL A 38 13.72 13.37 -24.84
CA VAL A 38 13.80 13.77 -26.25
C VAL A 38 12.49 13.43 -26.95
N ASP A 39 12.19 14.12 -28.06
CA ASP A 39 10.98 13.87 -28.86
C ASP A 39 11.15 12.65 -29.79
N ASP A 40 11.47 11.50 -29.20
CA ASP A 40 11.52 10.18 -29.85
C ASP A 40 10.59 9.21 -29.10
N GLU A 41 9.48 8.83 -29.73
CA GLU A 41 8.48 7.92 -29.13
C GLU A 41 9.04 6.51 -28.87
N LEU A 42 10.04 6.07 -29.63
CA LEU A 42 10.66 4.75 -29.49
C LEU A 42 11.81 4.77 -28.48
N HIS A 43 12.50 5.91 -28.33
CA HIS A 43 13.62 6.10 -27.41
C HIS A 43 13.54 7.43 -26.64
N PRO A 44 12.55 7.60 -25.75
CA PRO A 44 12.26 8.90 -25.11
C PRO A 44 13.30 9.35 -24.08
N ILE A 45 14.28 8.51 -23.76
CA ILE A 45 15.33 8.78 -22.77
C ILE A 45 16.48 9.53 -23.45
N GLY A 46 16.71 10.77 -23.04
CA GLY A 46 17.74 11.62 -23.63
C GLY A 46 17.67 13.05 -23.08
N THR A 47 18.64 13.88 -23.47
CA THR A 47 18.66 15.31 -23.15
C THR A 47 18.80 16.14 -24.41
N ASP A 48 18.15 17.30 -24.43
CA ASP A 48 18.06 18.18 -25.59
C ASP A 48 18.45 19.61 -25.17
N ALA A 49 19.54 20.12 -25.75
CA ALA A 49 20.07 21.45 -25.43
C ALA A 49 19.07 22.58 -25.77
N VAL A 50 18.24 22.42 -26.81
CA VAL A 50 17.23 23.43 -27.19
C VAL A 50 16.13 23.48 -26.14
N LYS A 51 15.64 22.33 -25.67
CA LYS A 51 14.65 22.27 -24.58
C LYS A 51 15.19 22.88 -23.28
N VAL A 52 16.48 22.65 -22.98
CA VAL A 52 17.12 23.25 -21.80
C VAL A 52 17.22 24.77 -21.94
N MET A 53 17.61 25.27 -23.11
CA MET A 53 17.65 26.70 -23.42
C MET A 53 16.26 27.33 -23.26
N GLU A 54 15.22 26.77 -23.89
CA GLU A 54 13.84 27.27 -23.81
C GLU A 54 13.31 27.26 -22.36
N ALA A 55 13.64 26.23 -21.58
CA ALA A 55 13.29 26.16 -20.17
C ALA A 55 13.94 27.30 -19.37
N ILE A 56 15.22 27.58 -19.59
CA ILE A 56 15.94 28.69 -18.95
C ILE A 56 15.34 30.05 -19.35
N GLU A 57 15.05 30.26 -20.63
CA GLU A 57 14.45 31.50 -21.13
C GLU A 57 13.07 31.76 -20.49
N SER A 58 12.27 30.71 -20.30
CA SER A 58 10.93 30.81 -19.69
C SER A 58 10.93 31.33 -18.24
N VAL A 59 12.09 31.28 -17.56
CA VAL A 59 12.30 31.73 -16.19
C VAL A 59 13.37 32.82 -16.05
N ALA A 60 13.73 33.46 -17.17
CA ALA A 60 14.78 34.49 -17.23
C ALA A 60 14.43 35.82 -16.52
N ASP A 61 13.17 35.96 -16.08
CA ASP A 61 12.70 37.09 -15.26
C ASP A 61 13.23 37.06 -13.82
N GLY A 62 13.84 35.95 -13.39
CA GLY A 62 14.52 35.83 -12.11
C GLY A 62 15.83 36.64 -12.02
N GLU A 63 16.29 36.85 -10.78
CA GLU A 63 17.60 37.43 -10.47
C GLU A 63 18.74 36.40 -10.62
N GLY A 64 18.40 35.11 -10.54
CA GLY A 64 19.31 33.99 -10.73
C GLY A 64 18.55 32.71 -11.06
N ILE A 65 19.20 31.80 -11.77
CA ILE A 65 18.63 30.52 -12.23
C ILE A 65 19.56 29.39 -11.80
N VAL A 66 19.02 28.42 -11.06
CA VAL A 66 19.76 27.22 -10.65
C VAL A 66 19.32 26.05 -11.53
N VAL A 67 20.28 25.43 -12.21
CA VAL A 67 20.04 24.27 -13.07
C VAL A 67 20.52 23.01 -12.34
N LEU A 68 19.59 22.13 -11.99
CA LEU A 68 19.87 20.81 -11.43
C LEU A 68 19.80 19.75 -12.52
N MET A 69 20.72 18.79 -12.50
CA MET A 69 20.91 17.80 -13.56
C MET A 69 21.21 16.41 -13.01
N ASP A 70 20.88 15.35 -13.77
CA ASP A 70 21.11 13.95 -13.36
C ASP A 70 22.49 13.39 -13.77
N LEU A 71 22.65 13.03 -15.04
CA LEU A 71 23.79 12.27 -15.57
C LEU A 71 24.63 13.15 -16.51
N GLY A 72 25.85 12.70 -16.82
CA GLY A 72 26.86 13.51 -17.52
C GLY A 72 26.43 14.15 -18.86
N SER A 73 25.54 13.53 -19.64
CA SER A 73 25.02 14.13 -20.89
C SER A 73 24.02 15.28 -20.66
N ALA A 74 23.39 15.34 -19.48
CA ALA A 74 22.57 16.48 -19.09
C ALA A 74 23.42 17.73 -18.84
N LEU A 75 24.62 17.53 -18.26
CA LEU A 75 25.61 18.60 -18.10
C LEU A 75 26.04 19.15 -19.47
N LEU A 76 26.42 18.28 -20.41
CA LEU A 76 26.82 18.70 -21.76
C LEU A 76 25.69 19.46 -22.49
N SER A 77 24.44 18.97 -22.36
CA SER A 77 23.28 19.64 -22.94
C SER A 77 23.02 21.01 -22.30
N ALA A 78 23.22 21.13 -20.98
CA ALA A 78 23.11 22.40 -20.28
C ALA A 78 24.22 23.38 -20.64
N GLU A 79 25.48 22.92 -20.76
CA GLU A 79 26.60 23.75 -21.24
C GLU A 79 26.34 24.26 -22.66
N THR A 80 25.88 23.38 -23.56
CA THR A 80 25.51 23.74 -24.93
C THR A 80 24.36 24.75 -24.93
N ALA A 81 23.35 24.58 -24.07
CA ALA A 81 22.26 25.54 -23.94
C ALA A 81 22.76 26.93 -23.49
N LEU A 82 23.72 26.99 -22.57
CA LEU A 82 24.33 28.25 -22.13
C LEU A 82 25.06 28.99 -23.27
N GLU A 83 25.68 28.27 -24.20
CA GLU A 83 26.32 28.87 -25.38
C GLU A 83 25.32 29.46 -26.38
N LEU A 84 24.09 28.94 -26.41
CA LEU A 84 23.02 29.39 -27.30
C LEU A 84 22.20 30.54 -26.73
N LEU A 85 22.21 30.73 -25.40
CA LEU A 85 21.46 31.78 -24.70
C LEU A 85 22.01 33.19 -24.95
N ASP A 86 21.14 34.18 -24.74
CA ASP A 86 21.58 35.58 -24.61
C ASP A 86 22.62 35.70 -23.47
N PRO A 87 23.76 36.38 -23.69
CA PRO A 87 24.81 36.53 -22.68
C PRO A 87 24.32 37.11 -21.34
N GLU A 88 23.32 37.99 -21.34
CA GLU A 88 22.76 38.56 -20.11
C GLU A 88 21.95 37.54 -19.31
N VAL A 89 21.29 36.60 -20.00
CA VAL A 89 20.55 35.50 -19.37
C VAL A 89 21.53 34.45 -18.87
N ALA A 90 22.50 34.04 -19.71
CA ALA A 90 23.52 33.05 -19.35
C ALA A 90 24.30 33.44 -18.10
N ALA A 91 24.60 34.74 -17.91
CA ALA A 91 25.29 35.25 -16.73
C ALA A 91 24.52 35.05 -15.40
N LYS A 92 23.20 34.82 -15.46
CA LYS A 92 22.35 34.56 -14.28
C LYS A 92 22.25 33.08 -13.93
N VAL A 93 22.72 32.18 -14.81
CA VAL A 93 22.54 30.74 -14.69
C VAL A 93 23.72 30.11 -13.95
N VAL A 94 23.42 29.23 -12.99
CA VAL A 94 24.42 28.40 -12.31
C VAL A 94 24.04 26.93 -12.42
N LEU A 95 24.94 26.14 -13.00
CA LEU A 95 24.83 24.68 -13.05
C LEU A 95 25.20 24.09 -11.68
N CYS A 96 24.29 23.32 -11.07
CA CYS A 96 24.43 22.80 -9.72
C CYS A 96 24.71 21.29 -9.73
N ALA A 97 25.80 20.89 -9.09
CA ALA A 97 26.22 19.48 -8.96
C ALA A 97 25.48 18.68 -7.86
N ALA A 98 24.39 19.24 -7.31
CA ALA A 98 23.62 18.58 -6.26
C ALA A 98 22.89 17.32 -6.80
N PRO A 99 22.64 16.30 -5.95
CA PRO A 99 21.79 15.17 -6.34
C PRO A 99 20.43 15.66 -6.84
N LEU A 100 19.98 15.16 -7.99
CA LEU A 100 18.82 15.72 -8.70
C LEU A 100 17.59 15.87 -7.80
N VAL A 101 17.21 14.82 -7.07
CA VAL A 101 15.97 14.82 -6.27
C VAL A 101 16.15 15.67 -5.01
N GLU A 102 17.08 15.30 -4.14
CA GLU A 102 17.27 15.98 -2.84
C GLU A 102 17.70 17.44 -3.02
N GLY A 103 18.59 17.69 -3.97
CA GLY A 103 19.06 19.03 -4.32
C GLY A 103 17.94 19.93 -4.84
N THR A 104 17.03 19.39 -5.67
CA THR A 104 15.90 20.17 -6.17
C THR A 104 14.94 20.54 -5.04
N LEU A 105 14.65 19.59 -4.14
CA LEU A 105 13.78 19.88 -2.98
C LEU A 105 14.39 20.95 -2.07
N ALA A 106 15.67 20.84 -1.74
CA ALA A 106 16.36 21.82 -0.91
C ALA A 106 16.41 23.20 -1.59
N ALA A 107 16.71 23.25 -2.89
CA ALA A 107 16.73 24.47 -3.68
C ALA A 107 15.37 25.16 -3.73
N VAL A 108 14.29 24.39 -3.99
CA VAL A 108 12.92 24.92 -4.08
C VAL A 108 12.46 25.50 -2.74
N VAL A 109 12.77 24.84 -1.62
CA VAL A 109 12.44 25.35 -0.29
C VAL A 109 13.23 26.63 0.02
N ALA A 110 14.53 26.65 -0.24
CA ALA A 110 15.37 27.83 -0.02
C ALA A 110 14.97 29.02 -0.91
N ALA A 111 14.63 28.78 -2.17
CA ALA A 111 14.22 29.81 -3.11
C ALA A 111 12.85 30.39 -2.75
N ASN A 112 11.86 29.55 -2.41
CA ASN A 112 10.54 30.02 -1.94
C ASN A 112 10.62 30.80 -0.63
N ALA A 113 11.57 30.45 0.23
CA ALA A 113 11.87 31.19 1.45
C ALA A 113 12.53 32.57 1.18
N GLY A 114 12.79 32.94 -0.08
CA GLY A 114 13.42 34.19 -0.47
C GLY A 114 14.95 34.20 -0.31
N GLY A 115 15.59 33.02 -0.29
CA GLY A 115 17.03 32.89 -0.18
C GLY A 115 17.79 33.50 -1.37
N SER A 116 19.00 33.97 -1.12
CA SER A 116 19.91 34.43 -2.19
C SER A 116 20.38 33.25 -3.05
N LEU A 117 20.88 33.54 -4.27
CA LEU A 117 21.43 32.51 -5.16
C LEU A 117 22.49 31.64 -4.45
N GLU A 118 23.38 32.26 -3.66
CA GLU A 118 24.41 31.55 -2.89
C GLU A 118 23.80 30.62 -1.84
N GLN A 119 22.76 31.07 -1.13
CA GLN A 119 22.06 30.25 -0.13
C GLN A 119 21.33 29.07 -0.77
N VAL A 120 20.65 29.30 -1.90
CA VAL A 120 19.94 28.25 -2.65
C VAL A 120 20.93 27.18 -3.14
N LEU A 121 22.08 27.59 -3.69
CA LEU A 121 23.13 26.66 -4.12
C LEU A 121 23.72 25.88 -2.95
N ALA A 122 23.98 26.54 -1.83
CA ALA A 122 24.50 25.88 -0.63
C ALA A 122 23.53 24.82 -0.08
N GLU A 123 22.23 25.11 -0.03
CA GLU A 123 21.20 24.15 0.37
C GLU A 123 21.09 23.00 -0.64
N ALA A 124 21.10 23.28 -1.94
CA ALA A 124 21.08 22.22 -2.95
C ALA A 124 22.28 21.27 -2.80
N GLN A 125 23.50 21.82 -2.74
CA GLN A 125 24.74 21.03 -2.64
C GLN A 125 24.87 20.27 -1.32
N GLY A 126 24.33 20.84 -0.22
CA GLY A 126 24.30 20.20 1.09
C GLY A 126 23.32 19.02 1.20
N ALA A 127 22.44 18.82 0.22
CA ALA A 127 21.32 17.88 0.32
C ALA A 127 21.76 16.40 0.47
N LEU A 128 22.95 16.05 -0.03
CA LEU A 128 23.51 14.71 0.14
C LEU A 128 23.86 14.40 1.61
N GLN A 129 24.28 15.41 2.39
CA GLN A 129 24.83 15.24 3.73
C GLN A 129 23.83 14.58 4.68
N ALA A 130 22.54 14.92 4.57
CA ALA A 130 21.51 14.32 5.40
C ALA A 130 21.42 12.79 5.20
N LYS A 131 21.54 12.32 3.95
CA LYS A 131 21.52 10.90 3.62
C LYS A 131 22.79 10.19 4.11
N GLN A 132 23.95 10.83 3.93
CA GLN A 132 25.22 10.32 4.45
C GLN A 132 25.19 10.14 5.97
N ALA A 133 24.58 11.07 6.70
CA ALA A 133 24.46 10.99 8.16
C ALA A 133 23.63 9.79 8.59
N GLN A 134 22.53 9.54 7.88
CA GLN A 134 21.62 8.44 8.15
C GLN A 134 22.27 7.08 7.86
N LEU A 135 23.20 7.04 6.91
CA LEU A 135 24.02 5.86 6.61
C LEU A 135 25.24 5.72 7.54
N GLY A 136 25.49 6.69 8.43
CA GLY A 136 26.61 6.67 9.38
C GLY A 136 27.95 7.05 8.76
N GLU A 137 27.96 7.72 7.61
CA GLU A 137 29.19 8.24 6.99
C GLU A 137 29.71 9.47 7.74
N GLU A 138 31.03 9.68 7.71
CA GLU A 138 31.63 10.91 8.22
C GLU A 138 31.29 12.10 7.32
N ILE A 139 30.62 13.09 7.89
CA ILE A 139 30.25 14.32 7.17
C ILE A 139 31.24 15.42 7.56
N PRO A 140 31.69 16.25 6.61
CA PRO A 140 32.41 17.48 6.92
C PRO A 140 31.67 18.29 7.98
N ALA A 141 32.38 18.74 9.02
CA ALA A 141 31.80 19.57 10.06
C ALA A 141 31.09 20.78 9.46
N SER A 142 29.80 20.94 9.76
CA SER A 142 29.05 22.14 9.40
C SER A 142 29.63 23.35 10.13
N LYS A 143 29.45 24.56 9.56
CA LYS A 143 29.78 25.78 10.29
C LYS A 143 29.03 25.77 11.63
N PRO A 144 29.73 26.01 12.76
CA PRO A 144 29.08 26.08 14.05
C PRO A 144 28.02 27.19 14.03
N LEU A 145 26.84 26.90 14.58
CA LEU A 145 25.82 27.90 14.82
C LEU A 145 26.36 28.89 15.86
N ASN A 146 26.39 30.17 15.51
CA ASN A 146 27.03 31.21 16.32
C ASN A 146 26.17 31.69 17.51
N LEU A 147 25.04 31.04 17.81
CA LEU A 147 24.20 31.40 18.94
C LEU A 147 24.63 30.65 20.22
N PRO A 148 24.96 31.34 21.32
CA PRO A 148 25.07 30.69 22.61
C PRO A 148 23.69 30.17 23.03
N LEU A 149 23.54 28.86 23.21
CA LEU A 149 22.29 28.21 23.68
C LEU A 149 21.77 28.75 25.02
N SER A 150 22.58 29.52 25.75
CA SER A 150 22.28 30.15 27.03
C SER A 150 21.75 31.59 26.93
N GLN A 151 21.72 32.18 25.73
CA GLN A 151 21.24 33.55 25.50
C GLN A 151 20.23 33.55 24.34
N GLY A 152 19.03 34.09 24.60
CA GLY A 152 17.90 34.10 23.67
C GLY A 152 16.60 33.64 24.31
N LYS A 153 15.47 34.08 23.77
CA LYS A 153 14.14 33.58 24.17
C LYS A 153 13.93 32.20 23.55
N SER A 154 13.19 31.31 24.23
CA SER A 154 12.96 29.96 23.69
C SER A 154 11.56 29.44 23.93
N LEU A 155 11.13 28.54 23.04
CA LEU A 155 9.87 27.80 23.13
C LEU A 155 10.12 26.32 22.86
N SER A 156 9.63 25.45 23.74
CA SER A 156 9.70 24.00 23.56
C SER A 156 8.37 23.43 23.05
N TRP A 157 8.44 22.41 22.21
CA TRP A 157 7.29 21.70 21.67
C TRP A 157 7.56 20.20 21.57
N THR A 158 6.56 19.37 21.90
CA THR A 158 6.63 17.92 21.70
C THR A 158 5.97 17.55 20.39
N VAL A 159 6.76 17.01 19.45
CA VAL A 159 6.30 16.73 18.09
C VAL A 159 5.26 15.60 18.08
N GLN A 160 4.08 15.88 17.53
CA GLN A 160 2.96 14.94 17.42
C GLN A 160 2.80 14.36 15.99
N ASN A 161 3.60 14.82 15.03
CA ASN A 161 3.58 14.31 13.66
C ASN A 161 3.99 12.82 13.65
N PRO A 162 3.20 11.91 13.04
CA PRO A 162 3.47 10.47 13.06
C PRO A 162 4.86 10.08 12.56
N HIS A 163 5.38 10.80 11.57
CA HIS A 163 6.69 10.58 10.99
C HIS A 163 7.73 11.62 11.44
N GLY A 164 7.44 12.40 12.49
CA GLY A 164 8.32 13.47 12.99
C GLY A 164 8.41 14.66 12.03
N LEU A 165 9.50 15.43 12.11
CA LEU A 165 9.75 16.56 11.19
C LEU A 165 10.51 16.11 9.94
N HIS A 166 9.84 15.31 9.10
CA HIS A 166 10.37 14.94 7.78
C HIS A 166 10.25 16.09 6.76
N ALA A 167 10.56 15.83 5.49
CA ALA A 167 10.72 16.84 4.44
C ALA A 167 9.61 17.92 4.39
N ARG A 168 8.33 17.54 4.52
CA ARG A 168 7.20 18.48 4.39
C ARG A 168 6.96 19.36 5.63
N PRO A 169 6.82 18.81 6.85
CA PRO A 169 6.84 19.61 8.09
C PRO A 169 8.07 20.52 8.21
N ALA A 170 9.24 19.99 7.85
CA ALA A 170 10.51 20.72 7.91
C ALA A 170 10.56 21.89 6.90
N ALA A 171 10.11 21.67 5.65
CA ALA A 171 10.00 22.72 4.65
C ALA A 171 9.08 23.86 5.12
N ARG A 172 7.94 23.53 5.72
CA ARG A 172 7.00 24.53 6.25
C ARG A 172 7.56 25.30 7.44
N LEU A 173 8.30 24.62 8.30
CA LEU A 173 9.01 25.29 9.40
C LEU A 173 10.03 26.29 8.85
N ALA A 174 10.83 25.89 7.86
CA ALA A 174 11.80 26.76 7.22
C ALA A 174 11.15 27.96 6.54
N GLU A 175 10.10 27.73 5.74
CA GLU A 175 9.35 28.77 5.04
C GLU A 175 8.70 29.76 6.02
N ALA A 176 8.06 29.27 7.10
CA ALA A 176 7.41 30.13 8.08
C ALA A 176 8.41 31.01 8.85
N LEU A 177 9.64 30.54 9.05
CA LEU A 177 10.66 31.24 9.83
C LEU A 177 11.62 32.09 9.00
N ALA A 178 11.60 31.94 7.67
CA ALA A 178 12.46 32.68 6.76
C ALA A 178 12.28 34.21 6.79
N PRO A 179 11.05 34.78 6.86
CA PRO A 179 10.87 36.23 6.76
C PRO A 179 11.37 37.04 7.97
N PHE A 180 11.61 36.38 9.12
CA PHE A 180 11.99 37.08 10.35
C PHE A 180 13.48 37.41 10.38
N ALA A 181 13.83 38.67 10.56
CA ALA A 181 15.18 39.15 10.84
C ALA A 181 15.56 38.88 12.31
N ALA A 182 15.67 37.60 12.65
CA ALA A 182 16.13 37.09 13.94
C ALA A 182 17.13 35.94 13.72
N GLU A 183 18.07 35.79 14.66
CA GLU A 183 18.94 34.63 14.71
C GLU A 183 18.19 33.48 15.39
N LEU A 184 18.12 32.31 14.74
CA LEU A 184 17.28 31.18 15.16
C LEU A 184 18.10 29.89 15.25
N VAL A 185 17.87 29.11 16.30
CA VAL A 185 18.44 27.78 16.50
C VAL A 185 17.35 26.82 16.94
N LEU A 186 17.21 25.68 16.24
CA LEU A 186 16.39 24.57 16.69
C LEU A 186 17.25 23.53 17.38
N GLU A 187 16.91 23.18 18.60
CA GLU A 187 17.63 22.21 19.41
C GLU A 187 16.80 20.94 19.65
N LYS A 188 17.44 19.78 19.54
CA LYS A 188 16.94 18.48 20.02
C LYS A 188 18.05 17.79 20.81
N HIS A 189 17.83 17.54 22.11
CA HIS A 189 18.78 16.83 22.98
C HIS A 189 20.24 17.34 22.89
N GLY A 190 20.43 18.66 22.80
CA GLY A 190 21.74 19.30 22.68
C GLY A 190 22.32 19.37 21.26
N GLN A 191 21.70 18.73 20.26
CA GLN A 191 22.02 18.93 18.86
C GLN A 191 21.30 20.17 18.33
N CYS A 192 22.00 20.99 17.56
CA CYS A 192 21.51 22.28 17.07
C CYS A 192 21.48 22.31 15.55
N ALA A 193 20.44 22.91 14.99
CA ALA A 193 20.28 23.16 13.57
C ALA A 193 19.72 24.55 13.30
N ASN A 194 20.05 25.09 12.13
CA ASN A 194 19.35 26.23 11.55
C ASN A 194 17.94 25.79 11.13
N PRO A 195 16.86 26.35 11.73
CA PRO A 195 15.50 25.97 11.38
C PRO A 195 15.05 26.43 9.99
N ARG A 196 15.84 27.26 9.31
CA ARG A 196 15.59 27.69 7.92
C ARG A 196 16.23 26.76 6.88
N SER A 197 17.04 25.79 7.33
CA SER A 197 17.74 24.85 6.45
C SER A 197 17.04 23.50 6.48
N LEU A 198 16.51 23.07 5.34
CA LEU A 198 15.86 21.76 5.22
C LEU A 198 16.85 20.63 5.57
N ASN A 199 18.10 20.77 5.12
CA ASN A 199 19.13 19.77 5.36
C ASN A 199 19.52 19.67 6.83
N GLN A 200 19.67 20.80 7.53
CA GLN A 200 20.01 20.77 8.96
C GLN A 200 18.84 20.25 9.81
N LEU A 201 17.60 20.54 9.43
CA LEU A 201 16.42 19.94 10.06
C LEU A 201 16.39 18.41 9.88
N ALA A 202 16.73 17.92 8.68
CA ALA A 202 16.82 16.48 8.42
C ALA A 202 17.93 15.80 9.26
N LEU A 203 19.05 16.49 9.50
CA LEU A 203 20.15 16.01 10.34
C LEU A 203 19.78 15.87 11.83
N LEU A 204 18.84 16.67 12.36
CA LEU A 204 18.33 16.51 13.72
C LEU A 204 17.52 15.22 13.93
N GLN A 205 17.05 14.60 12.84
CA GLN A 205 16.24 13.38 12.85
C GLN A 205 15.09 13.43 13.88
N VAL A 206 14.32 14.53 13.90
CA VAL A 206 13.24 14.72 14.87
C VAL A 206 12.11 13.73 14.60
N ARG A 207 11.76 12.90 15.58
CA ARG A 207 10.73 11.84 15.52
C ARG A 207 9.48 12.22 16.32
N HIS A 208 8.42 11.46 16.12
CA HIS A 208 7.23 11.53 16.96
C HIS A 208 7.59 11.36 18.45
N GLY A 209 7.08 12.25 19.30
CA GLY A 209 7.34 12.27 20.74
C GLY A 209 8.64 12.96 21.15
N ASP A 210 9.52 13.32 20.20
CA ASP A 210 10.69 14.12 20.53
C ASP A 210 10.27 15.53 20.98
N THR A 211 11.01 16.07 21.94
CA THR A 211 10.88 17.48 22.34
C THR A 211 11.94 18.30 21.64
N ILE A 212 11.49 19.31 20.90
CA ILE A 212 12.35 20.29 20.23
C ILE A 212 12.21 21.65 20.91
N ARG A 213 13.28 22.45 20.87
CA ARG A 213 13.31 23.80 21.43
C ARG A 213 13.77 24.78 20.37
N LEU A 214 12.91 25.72 19.99
CA LEU A 214 13.31 26.85 19.15
C LEU A 214 13.84 27.96 20.04
N ILE A 215 15.04 28.44 19.74
CA ILE A 215 15.72 29.54 20.42
C ILE A 215 15.84 30.69 19.41
N ALA A 216 15.48 31.89 19.83
CA ALA A 216 15.47 33.09 19.00
C ALA A 216 16.13 34.26 19.73
N ASP A 217 16.94 35.02 19.00
CA ASP A 217 17.54 36.28 19.45
C ASP A 217 17.46 37.37 18.36
N GLY A 218 17.44 38.63 18.79
CA GLY A 218 17.33 39.80 17.91
C GLY A 218 15.93 40.44 17.86
N ALA A 219 15.77 41.41 16.93
CA ALA A 219 14.64 42.33 16.92
C ALA A 219 13.28 41.69 16.68
N GLN A 220 13.23 40.56 15.94
CA GLN A 220 11.99 39.83 15.63
C GLN A 220 11.90 38.46 16.33
N ALA A 221 12.58 38.31 17.47
CA ALA A 221 12.63 37.04 18.19
C ALA A 221 11.25 36.59 18.71
N ASP A 222 10.43 37.53 19.21
CA ASP A 222 9.09 37.21 19.73
C ASP A 222 8.14 36.80 18.61
N GLU A 223 8.18 37.49 17.46
CA GLU A 223 7.38 37.17 16.29
C GLU A 223 7.76 35.81 15.70
N ALA A 224 9.05 35.49 15.64
CA ALA A 224 9.52 34.18 15.18
C ALA A 224 9.06 33.03 16.10
N LEU A 225 9.13 33.21 17.42
CA LEU A 225 8.63 32.23 18.39
C LEU A 225 7.11 32.07 18.31
N ALA A 226 6.37 33.16 18.10
CA ALA A 226 4.92 33.13 17.91
C ALA A 226 4.53 32.37 16.63
N ALA A 227 5.25 32.61 15.52
CA ALA A 227 5.04 31.89 14.27
C ALA A 227 5.33 30.39 14.41
N PHE A 228 6.43 30.04 15.08
CA PHE A 228 6.74 28.65 15.41
C PHE A 228 5.64 27.98 16.24
N LYS A 229 5.15 28.67 17.28
CA LYS A 229 4.06 28.17 18.12
C LYS A 229 2.79 27.88 17.30
N ALA A 230 2.36 28.85 16.49
CA ALA A 230 1.16 28.72 15.67
C ALA A 230 1.28 27.56 14.67
N LEU A 231 2.47 27.40 14.06
CA LEU A 231 2.74 26.30 13.15
C LEU A 231 2.76 24.94 13.88
N ALA A 232 3.35 24.88 15.07
CA ALA A 232 3.43 23.68 15.89
C ALA A 232 2.06 23.22 16.39
N GLU A 233 1.17 24.15 16.77
CA GLU A 233 -0.23 23.90 17.12
C GLU A 233 -1.03 23.30 15.94
N GLN A 234 -0.66 23.66 14.71
CA GLN A 234 -1.21 23.07 13.49
C GLN A 234 -0.43 21.84 13.01
N HIS A 235 0.40 21.25 13.88
CA HIS A 235 1.24 20.08 13.56
C HIS A 235 2.09 20.28 12.31
N PHE A 236 2.66 21.46 12.15
CA PHE A 236 3.46 21.85 10.98
C PHE A 236 2.68 21.69 9.66
N GLY A 237 1.36 21.93 9.75
CA GLY A 237 0.37 21.88 8.69
C GLY A 237 -0.01 20.47 8.24
N GLU A 238 0.46 19.42 8.90
CA GLU A 238 0.01 18.06 8.60
C GLU A 238 -1.30 17.78 9.32
N THR A 239 -2.20 17.09 8.62
CA THR A 239 -3.30 16.44 9.29
C THR A 239 -2.69 15.32 10.11
N VAL A 240 -2.53 15.53 11.41
CA VAL A 240 -2.36 14.41 12.33
C VAL A 240 -3.66 13.65 12.23
N SER A 241 -3.66 12.59 11.41
CA SER A 241 -4.81 11.71 11.30
C SER A 241 -5.18 11.33 12.72
N GLU A 242 -6.42 11.62 13.11
CA GLU A 242 -7.04 10.98 14.26
C GLU A 242 -6.66 9.50 14.17
N GLN A 243 -6.04 9.01 15.24
CA GLN A 243 -5.68 7.62 15.53
C GLN A 243 -5.83 6.67 14.33
N GLN A 244 -4.72 6.17 13.77
CA GLN A 244 -4.76 5.05 12.82
C GLN A 244 -5.67 3.95 13.37
N LEU A 245 -6.90 3.92 12.85
CA LEU A 245 -7.86 2.89 13.18
C LEU A 245 -7.18 1.56 12.85
N PRO A 246 -7.25 0.55 13.73
CA PRO A 246 -6.63 -0.73 13.46
C PRO A 246 -7.12 -1.23 12.10
N SER A 247 -6.17 -1.41 11.18
CA SER A 247 -6.43 -1.88 9.82
C SER A 247 -5.80 -3.24 9.63
N LEU A 248 -6.55 -4.12 8.97
CA LEU A 248 -6.12 -5.45 8.59
C LEU A 248 -5.81 -5.44 7.10
N HIS A 249 -4.80 -6.21 6.69
CA HIS A 249 -4.33 -6.29 5.32
C HIS A 249 -4.48 -7.70 4.77
N GLY A 250 -4.85 -7.82 3.50
CA GLY A 250 -4.93 -9.07 2.75
C GLY A 250 -4.73 -8.84 1.26
N ILE A 251 -4.93 -9.89 0.47
CA ILE A 251 -4.79 -9.90 -0.98
C ILE A 251 -6.11 -9.47 -1.63
N PRO A 252 -6.14 -8.38 -2.42
CA PRO A 252 -7.33 -7.90 -3.08
C PRO A 252 -7.79 -8.85 -4.20
N VAL A 253 -9.11 -9.01 -4.37
CA VAL A 253 -9.71 -9.76 -5.49
C VAL A 253 -10.37 -8.82 -6.52
N GLU A 254 -10.96 -7.70 -6.06
CA GLU A 254 -11.73 -6.77 -6.88
C GLU A 254 -11.51 -5.31 -6.44
N GLU A 255 -11.47 -4.38 -7.39
CA GLU A 255 -11.33 -2.95 -7.13
C GLU A 255 -12.65 -2.31 -6.69
N SER A 256 -12.99 -2.45 -5.41
CA SER A 256 -14.23 -1.90 -4.86
C SER A 256 -14.08 -1.50 -3.39
N VAL A 257 -14.95 -0.60 -2.93
CA VAL A 257 -15.00 -0.16 -1.53
C VAL A 257 -16.42 -0.34 -1.01
N SER A 258 -16.56 -0.92 0.18
CA SER A 258 -17.83 -1.04 0.89
C SER A 258 -17.69 -0.73 2.37
N SER A 259 -18.80 -0.42 3.03
CA SER A 259 -18.83 -0.11 4.47
C SER A 259 -20.09 -0.66 5.10
N GLY A 260 -19.95 -1.25 6.29
CA GLY A 260 -21.06 -1.87 7.00
C GLY A 260 -20.62 -2.52 8.31
N PRO A 261 -21.56 -3.09 9.08
CA PRO A 261 -21.22 -3.92 10.22
C PRO A 261 -20.53 -5.20 9.76
N ILE A 262 -19.64 -5.72 10.59
CA ILE A 262 -19.02 -7.03 10.43
C ILE A 262 -20.02 -8.11 10.84
N PHE A 263 -20.06 -9.22 10.11
CA PHE A 263 -20.76 -10.43 10.48
C PHE A 263 -19.78 -11.61 10.42
N GLN A 264 -19.38 -12.11 11.58
CA GLN A 264 -18.48 -13.25 11.66
C GLN A 264 -19.25 -14.56 11.51
N VAL A 265 -18.74 -15.43 10.64
CA VAL A 265 -19.28 -16.79 10.46
C VAL A 265 -18.13 -17.78 10.54
N SER A 266 -18.37 -18.89 11.24
CA SER A 266 -17.43 -20.01 11.27
C SER A 266 -17.71 -20.95 10.12
N SER A 267 -16.66 -21.40 9.44
CA SER A 267 -16.78 -22.41 8.40
C SER A 267 -17.32 -23.71 9.01
N PHE A 268 -18.36 -24.28 8.39
CA PHE A 268 -18.97 -25.51 8.85
C PHE A 268 -18.25 -26.72 8.27
N TRP A 269 -17.94 -27.70 9.12
CA TRP A 269 -17.45 -29.02 8.74
C TRP A 269 -18.26 -30.09 9.47
N PRO A 270 -18.84 -31.09 8.76
CA PRO A 270 -19.59 -32.16 9.39
C PRO A 270 -18.73 -32.95 10.38
N GLN A 271 -19.27 -33.21 11.57
CA GLN A 271 -18.62 -34.08 12.55
C GLN A 271 -18.80 -35.53 12.10
N THR A 272 -17.70 -36.27 11.99
CA THR A 272 -17.71 -37.67 11.57
C THR A 272 -17.24 -38.56 12.70
N GLU A 273 -17.90 -39.69 12.91
CA GLU A 273 -17.44 -40.70 13.84
C GLU A 273 -16.48 -41.66 13.13
N GLU A 274 -15.24 -41.71 13.61
CA GLU A 274 -14.30 -42.75 13.22
C GLU A 274 -14.69 -44.05 13.90
N ARG A 275 -15.04 -45.05 13.10
CA ARG A 275 -15.47 -46.36 13.58
C ARG A 275 -14.71 -47.44 12.84
N GLN A 276 -14.14 -48.36 13.60
CA GLN A 276 -13.59 -49.60 13.07
C GLN A 276 -14.73 -50.58 12.84
N LEU A 277 -14.79 -51.14 11.65
CA LEU A 277 -15.90 -51.96 11.18
C LEU A 277 -15.62 -53.45 11.33
N GLY A 278 -16.67 -54.24 11.48
CA GLY A 278 -16.59 -55.67 11.22
C GLY A 278 -16.56 -55.93 9.71
N ALA A 279 -16.07 -57.11 9.30
CA ALA A 279 -16.04 -57.50 7.89
C ALA A 279 -17.44 -57.47 7.24
N ASP A 280 -18.49 -57.73 8.02
CA ASP A 280 -19.88 -57.75 7.55
C ASP A 280 -20.45 -56.34 7.27
N ASP A 281 -19.84 -55.28 7.83
CA ASP A 281 -20.29 -53.90 7.66
C ASP A 281 -19.73 -53.23 6.38
N VAL A 282 -18.69 -53.81 5.77
CA VAL A 282 -17.99 -53.24 4.60
C VAL A 282 -18.97 -52.94 3.45
N LEU A 283 -19.84 -53.89 3.10
CA LEU A 283 -20.81 -53.72 2.01
C LEU A 283 -21.84 -52.62 2.33
N ASN A 284 -22.24 -52.50 3.60
CA ASN A 284 -23.16 -51.46 4.03
C ASN A 284 -22.52 -50.07 3.89
N GLU A 285 -21.26 -49.93 4.31
CA GLU A 285 -20.53 -48.66 4.23
C GLU A 285 -20.24 -48.24 2.79
N GLN A 286 -19.89 -49.18 1.91
CA GLN A 286 -19.80 -48.92 0.47
C GLN A 286 -21.14 -48.45 -0.12
N GLN A 287 -22.26 -49.03 0.31
CA GLN A 287 -23.59 -48.61 -0.13
C GLN A 287 -23.97 -47.23 0.42
N ARG A 288 -23.63 -46.92 1.68
CA ARG A 288 -23.80 -45.58 2.27
C ARG A 288 -23.04 -44.52 1.47
N LEU A 289 -21.77 -44.81 1.12
CA LEU A 289 -20.97 -43.91 0.30
C LEU A 289 -21.58 -43.71 -1.08
N ARG A 290 -22.02 -44.78 -1.77
CA ARG A 290 -22.67 -44.68 -3.08
C ARG A 290 -23.90 -43.76 -3.05
N ILE A 291 -24.74 -43.90 -2.02
CA ILE A 291 -25.93 -43.04 -1.86
C ILE A 291 -25.52 -41.57 -1.65
N ALA A 292 -24.53 -41.31 -0.79
CA ALA A 292 -24.06 -39.96 -0.52
C ALA A 292 -23.40 -39.30 -1.74
N LEU A 293 -22.67 -40.06 -2.56
CA LEU A 293 -22.10 -39.59 -3.82
C LEU A 293 -23.19 -39.18 -4.81
N GLN A 294 -24.24 -39.99 -4.97
CA GLN A 294 -25.37 -39.65 -5.82
C GLN A 294 -26.08 -38.36 -5.36
N GLN A 295 -26.31 -38.22 -4.05
CA GLN A 295 -26.90 -36.99 -3.48
C GLN A 295 -26.00 -35.76 -3.69
N THR A 296 -24.68 -35.96 -3.64
CA THR A 296 -23.70 -34.90 -3.90
C THR A 296 -23.69 -34.50 -5.38
N LEU A 297 -23.80 -35.46 -6.32
CA LEU A 297 -23.95 -35.17 -7.74
C LEU A 297 -25.24 -34.38 -8.02
N ASP A 298 -26.35 -34.74 -7.40
CA ASP A 298 -27.62 -34.02 -7.51
C ASP A 298 -27.52 -32.58 -6.98
N ASP A 299 -26.80 -32.37 -5.88
CA ASP A 299 -26.49 -31.04 -5.36
C ASP A 299 -25.64 -30.21 -6.33
N LEU A 300 -24.58 -30.80 -6.91
CA LEU A 300 -23.69 -30.12 -7.85
C LEU A 300 -24.42 -29.72 -9.14
N ASN A 301 -25.32 -30.57 -9.64
CA ASN A 301 -26.19 -30.22 -10.77
C ASN A 301 -27.11 -29.04 -10.44
N ARG A 302 -27.71 -29.01 -9.24
CA ARG A 302 -28.52 -27.87 -8.79
C ARG A 302 -27.70 -26.58 -8.64
N LEU A 303 -26.44 -26.69 -8.20
CA LEU A 303 -25.52 -25.55 -8.13
C LEU A 303 -25.14 -25.06 -9.52
N ALA A 304 -24.86 -25.96 -10.46
CA ALA A 304 -24.59 -25.60 -11.86
C ALA A 304 -25.77 -24.85 -12.48
N ASP A 305 -27.01 -25.36 -12.33
CA ASP A 305 -28.22 -24.70 -12.82
C ASP A 305 -28.41 -23.32 -12.19
N ARG A 306 -28.25 -23.22 -10.86
CA ARG A 306 -28.37 -21.95 -10.14
C ARG A 306 -27.32 -20.93 -10.60
N THR A 307 -26.06 -21.33 -10.71
CA THR A 307 -24.96 -20.47 -11.19
C THR A 307 -25.18 -20.05 -12.64
N GLY A 308 -25.68 -20.96 -13.48
CA GLY A 308 -26.01 -20.68 -14.88
C GLY A 308 -27.08 -19.59 -15.01
N ASN A 309 -28.06 -19.60 -14.11
CA ASN A 309 -29.14 -18.61 -14.07
C ASN A 309 -28.72 -17.28 -13.42
N LEU A 310 -27.87 -17.30 -12.39
CA LEU A 310 -27.48 -16.10 -11.63
C LEU A 310 -26.32 -15.33 -12.26
N ILE A 311 -25.32 -16.04 -12.80
CA ILE A 311 -24.05 -15.47 -13.22
C ILE A 311 -23.79 -15.75 -14.71
N GLY A 312 -23.94 -17.01 -15.12
CA GLY A 312 -23.78 -17.42 -16.50
C GLY A 312 -23.19 -18.83 -16.67
N LYS A 313 -23.27 -19.34 -17.91
CA LYS A 313 -22.80 -20.68 -18.28
C LYS A 313 -21.30 -20.93 -18.03
N PRO A 314 -20.38 -19.97 -18.26
CA PRO A 314 -18.95 -20.20 -18.01
C PRO A 314 -18.66 -20.51 -16.53
N GLN A 315 -19.30 -19.80 -15.61
CA GLN A 315 -19.15 -20.02 -14.17
C GLN A 315 -19.88 -21.29 -13.72
N ALA A 316 -21.01 -21.65 -14.35
CA ALA A 316 -21.69 -22.91 -14.08
C ALA A 316 -20.84 -24.14 -14.40
N ALA A 317 -19.94 -24.03 -15.38
CA ALA A 317 -19.03 -25.11 -15.77
C ALA A 317 -18.10 -25.57 -14.63
N ILE A 318 -17.88 -24.73 -13.61
CA ILE A 318 -17.11 -25.09 -12.40
C ILE A 318 -17.75 -26.30 -11.71
N PHE A 319 -19.06 -26.24 -11.44
CA PHE A 319 -19.77 -27.35 -10.80
C PHE A 319 -19.97 -28.54 -11.74
N GLY A 320 -20.00 -28.30 -13.05
CA GLY A 320 -19.94 -29.38 -14.04
C GLY A 320 -18.63 -30.18 -13.94
N ALA A 321 -17.49 -29.49 -13.80
CA ALA A 321 -16.20 -30.14 -13.58
C ALA A 321 -16.12 -30.87 -12.23
N HIS A 322 -16.72 -30.31 -11.17
CA HIS A 322 -16.86 -31.02 -9.89
C HIS A 322 -17.66 -32.32 -10.04
N SER A 323 -18.80 -32.28 -10.74
CA SER A 323 -19.59 -33.49 -11.01
C SER A 323 -18.79 -34.53 -11.79
N MET A 324 -18.02 -34.12 -12.80
CA MET A 324 -17.18 -35.04 -13.58
C MET A 324 -16.08 -35.71 -12.73
N LEU A 325 -15.44 -34.95 -11.82
CA LEU A 325 -14.45 -35.54 -10.91
C LEU A 325 -15.08 -36.53 -9.93
N LEU A 326 -16.27 -36.20 -9.41
CA LEU A 326 -16.97 -37.02 -8.44
C LEU A 326 -17.57 -38.30 -9.05
N ASP A 327 -17.97 -38.24 -10.32
CA ASP A 327 -18.52 -39.38 -11.08
C ASP A 327 -17.43 -40.29 -11.67
N ASP A 328 -16.15 -39.98 -11.43
CA ASP A 328 -15.02 -40.81 -11.86
C ASP A 328 -15.07 -42.20 -11.19
N PRO A 329 -15.24 -43.30 -11.96
CA PRO A 329 -15.30 -44.65 -11.41
C PRO A 329 -14.03 -45.04 -10.64
N ASP A 330 -12.85 -44.52 -11.03
CA ASP A 330 -11.59 -44.86 -10.40
C ASP A 330 -11.49 -44.24 -9.00
N LEU A 331 -11.95 -42.99 -8.83
CA LEU A 331 -12.03 -42.33 -7.53
C LEU A 331 -12.99 -43.07 -6.59
N GLN A 332 -14.18 -43.42 -7.08
CA GLN A 332 -15.17 -44.13 -6.28
C GLN A 332 -14.65 -45.53 -5.88
N GLN A 333 -14.02 -46.22 -6.82
CA GLN A 333 -13.45 -47.54 -6.58
C GLN A 333 -12.27 -47.51 -5.60
N ALA A 334 -11.43 -46.47 -5.64
CA ALA A 334 -10.36 -46.25 -4.65
C ALA A 334 -10.95 -46.14 -3.23
N ALA A 335 -11.98 -45.32 -3.05
CA ALA A 335 -12.66 -45.16 -1.76
C ALA A 335 -13.31 -46.48 -1.29
N PHE A 336 -14.01 -47.20 -2.17
CA PHE A 336 -14.59 -48.51 -1.83
C PHE A 336 -13.54 -49.55 -1.45
N THR A 337 -12.40 -49.53 -2.13
CA THR A 337 -11.27 -50.43 -1.86
C THR A 337 -10.65 -50.12 -0.50
N ARG A 338 -10.51 -48.83 -0.16
CA ARG A 338 -10.05 -48.39 1.16
C ARG A 338 -10.96 -48.85 2.29
N ILE A 339 -12.28 -48.70 2.14
CA ILE A 339 -13.27 -49.21 3.12
C ILE A 339 -13.04 -50.72 3.36
N ALA A 340 -12.88 -51.50 2.28
CA ALA A 340 -12.73 -52.95 2.39
C ALA A 340 -11.38 -53.37 3.02
N GLN A 341 -10.28 -52.71 2.63
CA GLN A 341 -8.94 -53.06 3.10
C GLN A 341 -8.67 -52.60 4.54
N GLN A 342 -9.13 -51.40 4.90
CA GLN A 342 -8.87 -50.80 6.21
C GLN A 342 -10.00 -51.08 7.21
N GLN A 343 -11.13 -51.63 6.75
CA GLN A 343 -12.33 -51.88 7.56
C GLN A 343 -12.74 -50.61 8.33
N CYS A 344 -12.82 -49.50 7.61
CA CYS A 344 -13.12 -48.18 8.15
C CYS A 344 -14.39 -47.59 7.56
N SER A 345 -15.01 -46.66 8.29
CA SER A 345 -16.26 -46.00 7.87
C SER A 345 -16.13 -45.28 6.52
N ALA A 346 -17.26 -45.15 5.82
CA ALA A 346 -17.35 -44.39 4.57
C ALA A 346 -16.81 -42.97 4.71
N GLU A 347 -17.08 -42.32 5.85
CA GLU A 347 -16.61 -40.97 6.17
C GLU A 347 -15.08 -40.90 6.21
N LEU A 348 -14.43 -41.84 6.89
CA LEU A 348 -12.97 -41.85 7.02
C LEU A 348 -12.30 -42.17 5.68
N ALA A 349 -12.80 -43.18 4.98
CA ALA A 349 -12.25 -43.56 3.69
C ALA A 349 -12.36 -42.42 2.67
N TRP A 350 -13.53 -41.80 2.56
CA TRP A 350 -13.77 -40.69 1.64
C TRP A 350 -12.93 -39.45 1.98
N ARG A 351 -12.82 -39.13 3.28
CA ARG A 351 -11.95 -38.04 3.74
C ARG A 351 -10.51 -38.25 3.33
N GLN A 352 -9.96 -39.45 3.56
CA GLN A 352 -8.58 -39.74 3.23
C GLN A 352 -8.29 -39.63 1.72
N GLU A 353 -9.20 -40.12 0.87
CA GLU A 353 -9.02 -39.99 -0.59
C GLU A 353 -9.01 -38.52 -1.03
N LEU A 354 -9.99 -37.72 -0.58
CA LEU A 354 -10.15 -36.35 -1.07
C LEU A 354 -9.16 -35.38 -0.40
N GLU A 355 -8.76 -35.61 0.85
CA GLU A 355 -7.69 -34.84 1.49
C GLU A 355 -6.33 -35.12 0.84
N GLN A 356 -6.09 -36.35 0.35
CA GLN A 356 -4.88 -36.66 -0.42
C GLN A 356 -4.88 -35.89 -1.74
N ILE A 357 -5.98 -35.92 -2.50
CA ILE A 357 -6.09 -35.16 -3.76
C ILE A 357 -5.92 -33.65 -3.49
N ALA A 358 -6.51 -33.12 -2.42
CA ALA A 358 -6.35 -31.72 -2.04
C ALA A 358 -4.91 -31.39 -1.59
N ALA A 359 -4.18 -32.35 -1.00
CA ALA A 359 -2.76 -32.19 -0.70
C ALA A 359 -1.90 -32.20 -1.97
N ASP A 360 -2.23 -33.05 -2.94
CA ASP A 360 -1.55 -33.13 -4.22
C ASP A 360 -1.69 -31.83 -5.01
N TYR A 361 -2.89 -31.23 -5.05
CA TYR A 361 -3.10 -29.90 -5.63
C TYR A 361 -2.23 -28.83 -4.95
N ARG A 362 -2.19 -28.79 -3.61
CA ARG A 362 -1.37 -27.83 -2.85
C ARG A 362 0.14 -28.00 -3.11
N ALA A 363 0.58 -29.18 -3.52
CA ALA A 363 1.99 -29.49 -3.79
C ALA A 363 2.44 -29.16 -5.22
N LEU A 364 1.53 -28.75 -6.11
CA LEU A 364 1.87 -28.30 -7.46
C LEU A 364 2.62 -26.96 -7.43
N ASP A 365 3.44 -26.67 -8.44
CA ASP A 365 4.19 -25.41 -8.51
C ASP A 365 3.34 -24.21 -8.98
N ASP A 366 2.24 -24.46 -9.70
CA ASP A 366 1.39 -23.44 -10.28
C ASP A 366 0.32 -22.99 -9.27
N GLU A 367 0.37 -21.74 -8.83
CA GLU A 367 -0.58 -21.15 -7.86
C GLU A 367 -2.05 -21.24 -8.33
N TYR A 368 -2.31 -21.14 -9.64
CA TYR A 368 -3.65 -21.31 -10.18
C TYR A 368 -4.17 -22.73 -9.99
N LEU A 369 -3.31 -23.73 -10.18
CA LEU A 369 -3.64 -25.13 -9.95
C LEU A 369 -3.70 -25.47 -8.46
N GLN A 370 -2.83 -24.89 -7.64
CA GLN A 370 -2.88 -25.05 -6.18
C GLN A 370 -4.26 -24.66 -5.63
N ALA A 371 -4.84 -23.58 -6.14
CA ALA A 371 -6.15 -23.05 -5.74
C ALA A 371 -7.36 -23.97 -6.09
N ARG A 372 -7.12 -25.13 -6.70
CA ARG A 372 -8.15 -26.17 -6.95
C ARG A 372 -8.35 -27.09 -5.74
N GLU A 373 -7.49 -27.03 -4.72
CA GLU A 373 -7.69 -27.77 -3.48
C GLU A 373 -9.02 -27.43 -2.79
N LEU A 374 -9.47 -26.18 -2.89
CA LEU A 374 -10.76 -25.72 -2.37
C LEU A 374 -11.95 -26.39 -3.07
N ASP A 375 -11.83 -26.68 -4.36
CA ASP A 375 -12.85 -27.40 -5.13
C ASP A 375 -13.04 -28.83 -4.59
N VAL A 376 -11.92 -29.52 -4.36
CA VAL A 376 -11.89 -30.88 -3.80
C VAL A 376 -12.47 -30.90 -2.39
N ARG A 377 -12.10 -29.90 -1.56
CA ARG A 377 -12.61 -29.76 -0.20
C ARG A 377 -14.10 -29.42 -0.17
N ASP A 378 -14.63 -28.68 -1.14
CA ASP A 378 -16.07 -28.43 -1.24
C ASP A 378 -16.88 -29.71 -1.49
N MET A 379 -16.42 -30.55 -2.43
CA MET A 379 -17.01 -31.87 -2.68
C MET A 379 -16.92 -32.80 -1.48
N LEU A 380 -15.76 -32.82 -0.80
CA LEU A 380 -15.56 -33.57 0.43
C LEU A 380 -16.57 -33.15 1.51
N ARG A 381 -16.66 -31.85 1.79
CA ARG A 381 -17.57 -31.28 2.81
C ARG A 381 -19.02 -31.69 2.54
N ARG A 382 -19.45 -31.62 1.28
CA ARG A 382 -20.80 -31.93 0.84
C ARG A 382 -21.13 -33.42 0.97
N THR A 383 -20.21 -34.29 0.54
CA THR A 383 -20.38 -35.74 0.66
C THR A 383 -20.43 -36.16 2.13
N LEU A 384 -19.57 -35.60 2.97
CA LEU A 384 -19.59 -35.84 4.42
C LEU A 384 -20.89 -35.34 5.08
N SER A 385 -21.46 -34.24 4.62
CA SER A 385 -22.76 -33.73 5.09
C SER A 385 -23.88 -34.75 4.85
N HIS A 386 -23.90 -35.39 3.68
CA HIS A 386 -24.86 -36.45 3.37
C HIS A 386 -24.63 -37.72 4.18
N LEU A 387 -23.37 -38.18 4.30
CA LEU A 387 -23.00 -39.36 5.08
C LEU A 387 -23.37 -39.24 6.57
N SER A 388 -23.08 -38.08 7.16
CA SER A 388 -23.34 -37.78 8.57
C SER A 388 -24.76 -37.25 8.82
N ARG A 389 -25.55 -36.99 7.77
CA ARG A 389 -26.88 -36.36 7.81
C ARG A 389 -26.88 -35.01 8.53
N GLN A 390 -25.79 -34.25 8.40
CA GLN A 390 -25.65 -32.91 8.95
C GLN A 390 -25.66 -31.89 7.81
N PRO A 391 -26.81 -31.27 7.51
CA PRO A 391 -26.91 -30.35 6.38
C PRO A 391 -26.00 -29.14 6.56
N ILE A 392 -25.35 -28.72 5.46
CA ILE A 392 -24.56 -27.50 5.44
C ILE A 392 -25.48 -26.30 5.79
N PRO A 393 -25.19 -25.55 6.86
CA PRO A 393 -26.03 -24.44 7.28
C PRO A 393 -25.95 -23.30 6.27
N ALA A 394 -27.10 -22.67 5.98
CA ALA A 394 -27.14 -21.47 5.15
C ALA A 394 -26.52 -20.28 5.89
N ILE A 395 -25.74 -19.46 5.17
CA ILE A 395 -25.24 -18.19 5.67
C ILE A 395 -26.37 -17.16 5.55
N VAL A 396 -27.05 -16.87 6.66
CA VAL A 396 -28.18 -15.93 6.71
C VAL A 396 -27.78 -14.70 7.52
N LEU A 397 -27.86 -13.54 6.88
CA LEU A 397 -27.62 -12.24 7.49
C LEU A 397 -28.95 -11.57 7.83
N ASN A 398 -29.04 -10.94 9.00
CA ASN A 398 -30.24 -10.20 9.42
C ASN A 398 -30.27 -8.76 8.87
N GLU A 399 -29.10 -8.23 8.52
CA GLU A 399 -28.90 -6.90 7.94
C GLU A 399 -27.70 -6.94 6.97
N PRO A 400 -27.60 -6.00 6.01
CA PRO A 400 -26.46 -5.94 5.11
C PRO A 400 -25.13 -5.77 5.88
N ALA A 401 -24.17 -6.66 5.65
CA ALA A 401 -22.93 -6.73 6.43
C ALA A 401 -21.72 -7.19 5.60
N ILE A 402 -20.51 -6.90 6.11
CA ILE A 402 -19.24 -7.45 5.62
C ILE A 402 -19.03 -8.80 6.30
N LEU A 403 -18.94 -9.86 5.52
CA LEU A 403 -18.76 -11.23 5.97
C LEU A 403 -17.29 -11.48 6.33
N VAL A 404 -17.02 -11.96 7.55
CA VAL A 404 -15.67 -12.30 8.00
C VAL A 404 -15.60 -13.78 8.36
N MET A 405 -14.75 -14.55 7.69
CA MET A 405 -14.67 -16.01 7.84
C MET A 405 -13.22 -16.49 7.69
N ASP A 406 -12.95 -17.75 8.04
CA ASP A 406 -11.62 -18.33 7.81
C ASP A 406 -11.44 -18.73 6.36
N GLU A 407 -12.48 -19.34 5.79
CA GLU A 407 -12.48 -19.89 4.45
C GLU A 407 -13.93 -19.98 3.96
N LEU A 408 -14.12 -19.85 2.65
CA LEU A 408 -15.41 -19.90 1.98
C LEU A 408 -15.29 -20.78 0.73
N MET A 409 -16.19 -21.75 0.59
CA MET A 409 -16.16 -22.67 -0.55
C MET A 409 -16.90 -22.09 -1.76
N PRO A 410 -16.59 -22.53 -2.99
CA PRO A 410 -17.29 -22.07 -4.20
C PRO A 410 -18.82 -22.24 -4.11
N SER A 411 -19.30 -23.35 -3.55
CA SER A 411 -20.74 -23.57 -3.38
C SER A 411 -21.39 -22.64 -2.35
N ASP A 412 -20.65 -22.10 -1.37
CA ASP A 412 -21.18 -21.14 -0.42
C ASP A 412 -21.44 -19.79 -1.08
N VAL A 413 -20.53 -19.33 -1.96
CA VAL A 413 -20.62 -18.04 -2.66
C VAL A 413 -21.92 -17.93 -3.47
N VAL A 414 -22.26 -18.98 -4.21
CA VAL A 414 -23.47 -19.04 -5.05
C VAL A 414 -24.77 -18.99 -4.22
N MET A 415 -24.69 -19.36 -2.95
CA MET A 415 -25.81 -19.36 -2.03
C MET A 415 -26.02 -18.00 -1.34
N LEU A 416 -25.04 -17.09 -1.40
CA LEU A 416 -25.12 -15.76 -0.80
C LEU A 416 -26.18 -14.87 -1.47
N ASP A 417 -26.86 -14.06 -0.67
CA ASP A 417 -27.67 -12.94 -1.18
C ASP A 417 -26.77 -11.72 -1.35
N ARG A 418 -26.49 -11.34 -2.60
CA ARG A 418 -25.66 -10.17 -2.96
C ARG A 418 -26.16 -8.88 -2.29
N ARG A 419 -27.45 -8.76 -1.98
CA ARG A 419 -28.01 -7.55 -1.34
C ARG A 419 -27.67 -7.45 0.14
N MET A 420 -27.36 -8.58 0.77
CA MET A 420 -27.03 -8.68 2.19
C MET A 420 -25.53 -8.73 2.43
N VAL A 421 -24.75 -9.28 1.48
CA VAL A 421 -23.29 -9.36 1.62
C VAL A 421 -22.64 -8.15 0.96
N LEU A 422 -22.22 -7.19 1.79
CA LEU A 422 -21.55 -5.96 1.35
C LEU A 422 -20.08 -6.18 0.96
N GLY A 423 -19.48 -7.28 1.43
CA GLY A 423 -18.12 -7.68 1.13
C GLY A 423 -17.72 -8.93 1.90
N ILE A 424 -16.59 -9.54 1.53
CA ILE A 424 -16.07 -10.78 2.11
C ILE A 424 -14.61 -10.58 2.49
N CYS A 425 -14.26 -10.87 3.74
CA CYS A 425 -12.88 -10.96 4.22
C CYS A 425 -12.60 -12.37 4.71
N LEU A 426 -11.59 -13.02 4.12
CA LEU A 426 -11.18 -14.37 4.52
C LEU A 426 -9.80 -14.36 5.18
N SER A 427 -9.66 -15.09 6.30
CA SER A 427 -8.35 -15.33 6.94
C SER A 427 -7.40 -16.06 5.99
N GLY A 428 -7.93 -17.07 5.28
CA GLY A 428 -7.22 -17.87 4.28
C GLY A 428 -7.84 -17.77 2.89
N GLY A 429 -7.47 -18.67 2.00
CA GLY A 429 -7.94 -18.71 0.62
C GLY A 429 -6.98 -18.05 -0.37
N ASN A 430 -7.27 -18.26 -1.65
CA ASN A 430 -6.44 -17.85 -2.77
C ASN A 430 -7.24 -16.93 -3.72
N ALA A 431 -6.63 -15.84 -4.20
CA ALA A 431 -7.27 -14.87 -5.09
C ALA A 431 -7.59 -15.44 -6.49
N LEU A 432 -6.94 -16.54 -6.88
CA LEU A 432 -7.16 -17.29 -8.13
C LEU A 432 -8.19 -18.43 -7.98
N SER A 433 -8.72 -18.66 -6.78
CA SER A 433 -9.70 -19.71 -6.51
C SER A 433 -11.04 -19.50 -7.23
N HIS A 434 -11.79 -20.57 -7.43
CA HIS A 434 -13.17 -20.45 -7.92
C HIS A 434 -14.08 -19.67 -6.96
N THR A 435 -13.80 -19.68 -5.66
CA THR A 435 -14.47 -18.80 -4.69
C THR A 435 -14.29 -17.33 -5.09
N ALA A 436 -13.05 -16.89 -5.36
CA ALA A 436 -12.75 -15.53 -5.75
C ALA A 436 -13.34 -15.16 -7.13
N ILE A 437 -13.25 -16.08 -8.10
CA ILE A 437 -13.84 -15.91 -9.44
C ILE A 437 -15.36 -15.72 -9.35
N LEU A 438 -16.05 -16.54 -8.55
CA LEU A 438 -17.50 -16.45 -8.36
C LEU A 438 -17.90 -15.17 -7.62
N ALA A 439 -17.18 -14.79 -6.56
CA ALA A 439 -17.45 -13.56 -5.82
C ALA A 439 -17.33 -12.32 -6.71
N LYS A 440 -16.27 -12.26 -7.52
CA LYS A 440 -16.06 -11.20 -8.52
C LYS A 440 -17.16 -11.17 -9.58
N ALA A 441 -17.56 -12.33 -10.11
CA ALA A 441 -18.64 -12.41 -11.08
C ALA A 441 -20.01 -12.00 -10.48
N MET A 442 -20.18 -12.20 -9.16
CA MET A 442 -21.30 -11.69 -8.39
C MET A 442 -21.13 -10.25 -7.93
N GLY A 443 -20.02 -9.56 -8.27
CA GLY A 443 -19.70 -8.19 -7.86
C GLY A 443 -19.77 -7.97 -6.35
N ILE A 444 -19.28 -8.95 -5.59
CA ILE A 444 -19.14 -8.88 -4.13
C ILE A 444 -17.67 -8.55 -3.82
N PRO A 445 -17.39 -7.39 -3.20
CA PRO A 445 -16.03 -7.02 -2.79
C PRO A 445 -15.38 -8.12 -1.95
N MET A 446 -14.15 -8.52 -2.28
CA MET A 446 -13.50 -9.63 -1.59
C MET A 446 -12.00 -9.38 -1.35
N VAL A 447 -11.55 -9.73 -0.15
CA VAL A 447 -10.14 -9.77 0.25
C VAL A 447 -9.85 -11.11 0.92
N VAL A 448 -8.77 -11.77 0.52
CA VAL A 448 -8.34 -13.08 1.06
C VAL A 448 -7.00 -12.96 1.77
N GLY A 449 -6.59 -13.98 2.52
CA GLY A 449 -5.30 -13.97 3.22
C GLY A 449 -5.18 -12.88 4.30
N MET A 450 -6.31 -12.38 4.80
CA MET A 450 -6.35 -11.37 5.85
C MET A 450 -6.17 -12.01 7.22
N SER A 451 -4.92 -12.36 7.52
CA SER A 451 -4.52 -12.99 8.77
C SER A 451 -5.16 -12.31 9.98
N GLU A 452 -5.68 -13.10 10.93
CA GLU A 452 -6.28 -12.61 12.18
C GLU A 452 -7.59 -11.82 12.03
N CYS A 453 -8.24 -11.81 10.85
CA CYS A 453 -9.46 -11.03 10.67
C CYS A 453 -10.59 -11.46 11.63
N LYS A 454 -10.74 -12.74 11.95
CA LYS A 454 -11.71 -13.18 12.97
C LYS A 454 -11.30 -12.82 14.39
N SER A 455 -10.02 -12.89 14.76
CA SER A 455 -9.60 -12.62 16.14
C SER A 455 -9.58 -11.13 16.47
N LYS A 456 -9.36 -10.26 15.46
CA LYS A 456 -9.28 -8.80 15.61
C LYS A 456 -10.59 -8.07 15.35
N THR A 457 -11.67 -8.77 15.01
CA THR A 457 -12.98 -8.18 14.75
C THR A 457 -14.07 -8.81 15.60
N ARG A 458 -15.27 -8.21 15.62
CA ARG A 458 -16.47 -8.76 16.27
C ARG A 458 -17.71 -8.46 15.44
N SER A 459 -18.70 -9.35 15.46
CA SER A 459 -19.99 -9.10 14.80
C SER A 459 -20.63 -7.80 15.33
N GLY A 460 -21.20 -7.00 14.41
CA GLY A 460 -21.78 -5.69 14.69
C GLY A 460 -20.77 -4.52 14.71
N GLN A 461 -19.46 -4.79 14.71
CA GLN A 461 -18.45 -3.74 14.61
C GLN A 461 -18.49 -3.11 13.22
N LYS A 462 -18.54 -1.78 13.14
CA LYS A 462 -18.49 -1.08 11.85
C LYS A 462 -17.10 -1.17 11.24
N ALA A 463 -17.05 -1.41 9.94
CA ALA A 463 -15.81 -1.44 9.20
C ALA A 463 -16.00 -0.92 7.76
N MET A 464 -14.90 -0.47 7.17
CA MET A 464 -14.78 -0.16 5.76
C MET A 464 -13.84 -1.18 5.12
N LEU A 465 -14.33 -1.90 4.11
CA LEU A 465 -13.54 -2.79 3.28
C LEU A 465 -13.15 -2.04 2.01
N ASP A 466 -11.86 -1.76 1.86
CA ASP A 466 -11.26 -1.31 0.60
C ASP A 466 -10.59 -2.52 -0.05
N ALA A 467 -11.36 -3.19 -0.91
CA ALA A 467 -10.92 -4.37 -1.63
C ALA A 467 -9.94 -4.04 -2.76
N ALA A 468 -9.80 -2.78 -3.18
CA ALA A 468 -8.76 -2.35 -4.11
C ALA A 468 -7.38 -2.33 -3.44
N ARG A 469 -7.33 -1.87 -2.19
CA ARG A 469 -6.08 -1.77 -1.40
C ARG A 469 -5.84 -2.98 -0.50
N GLY A 470 -6.77 -3.94 -0.48
CA GLY A 470 -6.70 -5.12 0.38
C GLY A 470 -6.80 -4.78 1.87
N THR A 471 -7.54 -3.73 2.25
CA THR A 471 -7.61 -3.26 3.64
C THR A 471 -9.00 -3.34 4.24
N LEU A 472 -9.09 -3.79 5.49
CA LEU A 472 -10.29 -3.65 6.33
C LEU A 472 -9.98 -2.69 7.48
N GLN A 473 -10.61 -1.51 7.45
CA GLN A 473 -10.45 -0.48 8.47
C GLN A 473 -11.58 -0.60 9.49
N LEU A 474 -11.24 -0.77 10.76
CA LEU A 474 -12.22 -0.94 11.84
C LEU A 474 -12.60 0.41 12.43
N SER A 475 -13.89 0.75 12.49
CA SER A 475 -14.36 1.95 13.18
C SER A 475 -14.56 1.69 14.68
N HIS A 476 -14.40 2.74 15.51
CA HIS A 476 -14.64 2.69 16.96
C HIS A 476 -16.12 2.49 17.31
#